data_AF-A0A452HYN6-F1
#
_entry.id   AF-A0A452HYN6-F1
#
_cell.length_a   1.000
_cell.length_b   1.000
_cell.length_c   1.000
_cell.angle_alpha   90.00
_cell.angle_beta   90.00
_cell.angle_gamma   90.00
#
_symmetry.space_group_name_H-M   'P 1'
#
loop_
_entity.id
_entity.type
_entity.pdbx_description
1 polymer ?
#
loop_
_entity_poly.entity_id
_entity_poly.type
_entity_poly.pdbx_seq_one_letter_code
_entity_poly.pdbx_strand_id
1 'polypeptide(L)'
;MARLRRRACIALFLFTLFIFGTMMGLRTLKPSDGFSDLAPIAERGERRSVSHEAISRPQAATSSDAKAPTPPVYYDLHIFYYMWYGNTHFEGKYLHWDHVMVPHWDPKISASYPKGRHSPPEDIGSSFYPELGPYSSRDPEVLEEHMNQLRAAAIGKDALT
;
A
#
# COMPACT_ATOMS: atom_id res chain seq x y z
N MET A 1 21.33 36.75 52.07
CA MET A 1 21.26 36.16 50.70
C MET A 1 21.15 34.63 50.64
N ALA A 2 21.67 33.84 51.59
CA ALA A 2 21.61 32.37 51.53
C ALA A 2 20.20 31.76 51.73
N ARG A 3 19.34 32.39 52.54
CA ARG A 3 17.98 31.88 52.83
C ARG A 3 17.01 32.01 51.65
N LEU A 4 17.13 33.08 50.86
CA LEU A 4 16.30 33.30 49.66
C LEU A 4 16.66 32.30 48.55
N ARG A 5 17.96 32.01 48.39
CA ARG A 5 18.44 30.98 47.43
C ARG A 5 17.96 29.59 47.81
N ARG A 6 17.95 29.23 49.10
CA ARG A 6 17.39 27.95 49.56
C ARG A 6 15.90 27.82 49.30
N ARG A 7 15.12 28.88 49.54
CA ARG A 7 13.67 28.89 49.24
C ARG A 7 13.40 28.77 47.74
N ALA A 8 14.19 29.45 46.90
CA ALA A 8 14.09 29.35 45.45
C ALA A 8 14.46 27.95 44.93
N CYS A 9 15.53 27.33 45.47
CA CYS A 9 15.90 25.96 45.11
C CYS A 9 14.84 24.93 45.54
N ILE A 10 14.25 25.09 46.72
CA ILE A 10 13.16 24.22 47.19
C ILE A 10 11.93 24.39 46.30
N ALA A 11 11.56 25.63 45.95
CA ALA A 11 10.43 25.89 45.07
C ALA A 11 10.63 25.30 43.67
N LEU A 12 11.83 25.43 43.10
CA LEU A 12 12.17 24.84 41.80
C LEU A 12 12.14 23.30 41.86
N PHE A 13 12.65 22.71 42.94
CA PHE A 13 12.62 21.25 43.11
C PHE A 13 11.18 20.74 43.20
N LEU A 14 10.33 21.38 44.00
CA LEU A 14 8.90 21.03 44.08
C LEU A 14 8.18 21.21 42.74
N PHE A 15 8.50 22.26 41.98
CA PHE A 15 7.95 22.48 40.65
C PHE A 15 8.38 21.39 39.66
N THR A 16 9.65 20.96 39.69
CA THR A 16 10.11 19.84 38.86
C THR A 16 9.44 18.51 39.23
N LEU A 17 9.27 18.22 40.53
CA LEU A 17 8.55 17.04 40.99
C LEU A 17 7.07 17.06 40.57
N PHE A 18 6.43 18.22 40.60
CA PHE A 18 5.04 18.38 40.17
C PHE A 18 4.88 18.14 38.66
N ILE A 19 5.76 18.71 37.82
CA ILE A 19 5.75 18.47 36.37
C ILE A 19 5.98 16.98 36.08
N PHE A 20 6.96 16.36 36.74
CA PHE A 20 7.27 14.96 36.50
C PHE A 20 6.15 14.02 36.99
N GLY A 21 5.56 14.33 38.15
CA GLY A 21 4.43 13.60 38.70
C GLY A 21 3.17 13.69 37.84
N THR A 22 2.85 14.89 37.32
CA THR A 22 1.72 15.06 36.39
C THR A 22 1.99 14.35 35.06
N MET A 23 3.19 14.44 34.49
CA MET A 23 3.56 13.70 33.27
C MET A 23 3.50 12.19 33.43
N MET A 24 3.90 11.65 34.59
CA MET A 24 3.74 10.23 34.89
C MET A 24 2.28 9.84 35.12
N GLY A 25 1.49 10.68 35.79
CA GLY A 25 0.06 10.46 36.03
C GLY A 25 -0.79 10.49 34.75
N LEU A 26 -0.54 11.42 33.83
CA LEU A 26 -1.23 11.45 32.54
C LEU A 26 -0.88 10.24 31.66
N ARG A 27 0.32 9.64 31.83
CA ARG A 27 0.70 8.41 31.13
C ARG A 27 0.05 7.14 31.70
N THR A 28 -0.46 7.17 32.93
CA THR A 28 -1.16 6.02 33.54
C THR A 28 -2.67 6.09 33.42
N LEU A 29 -3.24 7.20 32.92
CA LEU A 29 -4.64 7.29 32.57
C LEU A 29 -4.90 6.47 31.30
N LYS A 30 -5.29 5.21 31.51
CA LYS A 30 -5.83 4.33 30.49
C LYS A 30 -7.15 4.93 29.97
N PRO A 31 -7.33 5.13 28.66
CA PRO A 31 -8.66 5.37 28.11
C PRO A 31 -9.55 4.20 28.53
N SER A 32 -10.65 4.49 29.20
CA SER A 32 -11.70 3.50 29.42
C SER A 32 -12.35 3.22 28.07
N ASP A 33 -11.91 2.16 27.41
CA ASP A 33 -12.50 1.68 26.17
C ASP A 33 -13.84 1.02 26.50
N GLY A 34 -14.90 1.82 26.45
CA GLY A 34 -16.25 1.33 26.25
C GLY A 34 -16.52 1.30 24.76
N PHE A 35 -16.32 0.15 24.11
CA PHE A 35 -17.23 -0.36 23.08
C PHE A 35 -16.82 -1.75 22.57
N SER A 36 -17.73 -2.69 22.77
CA SER A 36 -18.08 -3.81 21.89
C SER A 36 -17.14 -5.03 21.83
N ASP A 37 -17.50 -6.02 22.65
CA ASP A 37 -17.61 -7.42 22.26
C ASP A 37 -18.14 -7.56 20.82
N LEU A 38 -17.28 -7.94 19.87
CA LEU A 38 -17.68 -8.71 18.68
C LEU A 38 -16.47 -9.50 18.18
N ALA A 39 -16.44 -10.79 18.49
CA ALA A 39 -15.62 -11.75 17.75
C ALA A 39 -16.16 -11.91 16.31
N PRO A 40 -15.31 -12.30 15.35
CA PRO A 40 -15.71 -13.49 14.60
C PRO A 40 -14.58 -14.47 14.30
N ILE A 41 -14.87 -15.73 14.66
CA ILE A 41 -14.92 -16.90 13.77
C ILE A 41 -13.67 -17.16 12.91
N ALA A 42 -12.87 -18.10 13.41
CA ALA A 42 -11.96 -18.89 12.62
C ALA A 42 -12.74 -19.83 11.68
N GLU A 43 -12.57 -19.67 10.37
CA GLU A 43 -12.99 -20.65 9.37
C GLU A 43 -11.75 -21.14 8.63
N ARG A 44 -11.41 -22.39 8.94
CA ARG A 44 -10.36 -23.20 8.36
C ARG A 44 -10.83 -23.70 7.00
N GLY A 45 -10.55 -22.94 5.94
CA GLY A 45 -10.88 -23.31 4.57
C GLY A 45 -9.91 -24.35 3.98
N GLU A 46 -10.43 -25.55 3.77
CA GLU A 46 -9.80 -26.72 3.15
C GLU A 46 -9.42 -26.45 1.69
N ARG A 47 -8.13 -26.61 1.36
CA ARG A 47 -7.59 -26.38 0.00
C ARG A 47 -7.94 -27.59 -0.88
N ARG A 48 -9.10 -27.54 -1.53
CA ARG A 48 -9.52 -28.50 -2.57
C ARG A 48 -8.65 -28.30 -3.81
N SER A 49 -7.86 -29.31 -4.13
CA SER A 49 -7.15 -29.48 -5.40
C SER A 49 -8.17 -29.44 -6.55
N VAL A 50 -8.01 -28.50 -7.48
CA VAL A 50 -8.74 -28.47 -8.75
C VAL A 50 -7.74 -28.78 -9.86
N SER A 51 -8.01 -29.88 -10.55
CA SER A 51 -7.32 -30.39 -11.72
C SER A 51 -7.34 -29.37 -12.87
N HIS A 52 -6.19 -29.22 -13.53
CA HIS A 52 -6.06 -28.55 -14.83
C HIS A 52 -6.91 -29.29 -15.87
N GLU A 53 -8.11 -28.78 -16.15
CA GLU A 53 -8.86 -29.15 -17.34
C GLU A 53 -8.62 -28.09 -18.41
N ALA A 54 -8.03 -28.52 -19.52
CA ALA A 54 -7.55 -27.68 -20.59
C ALA A 54 -8.73 -26.99 -21.28
N ILE A 55 -8.88 -25.67 -21.05
CA ILE A 55 -9.80 -24.85 -21.83
C ILE A 55 -9.26 -24.81 -23.27
N SER A 56 -10.00 -25.48 -24.14
CA SER A 56 -9.71 -25.58 -25.57
C SER A 56 -9.79 -24.20 -26.21
N ARG A 57 -8.65 -23.74 -26.75
CA ARG A 57 -8.53 -22.57 -27.63
C ARG A 57 -9.45 -22.74 -28.84
N PRO A 58 -10.30 -21.76 -29.21
CA PRO A 58 -10.92 -21.78 -30.53
C PRO A 58 -9.82 -21.59 -31.58
N GLN A 59 -9.76 -22.53 -32.51
CA GLN A 59 -8.81 -22.53 -33.62
C GLN A 59 -9.17 -21.43 -34.63
N ALA A 60 -8.10 -20.86 -35.21
CA ALA A 60 -8.09 -19.67 -36.05
C ALA A 60 -9.11 -19.66 -37.20
N ALA A 61 -9.81 -18.54 -37.33
CA ALA A 61 -10.37 -18.09 -38.59
C ALA A 61 -9.30 -17.28 -39.34
N THR A 62 -9.04 -17.71 -40.57
CA THR A 62 -8.14 -17.10 -41.54
C THR A 62 -8.64 -15.73 -42.02
N SER A 63 -7.69 -14.80 -42.14
CA SER A 63 -7.64 -13.66 -43.07
C SER A 63 -8.82 -12.67 -43.10
N SER A 64 -8.64 -11.53 -42.44
CA SER A 64 -8.99 -10.24 -43.02
C SER A 64 -8.01 -9.17 -42.53
N ASP A 65 -7.23 -8.62 -43.45
CA ASP A 65 -6.31 -7.48 -43.26
C ASP A 65 -7.09 -6.15 -43.09
N ALA A 66 -8.24 -6.21 -42.43
CA ALA A 66 -9.06 -5.06 -42.08
C ALA A 66 -8.73 -4.71 -40.64
N LYS A 67 -7.93 -3.65 -40.44
CA LYS A 67 -7.73 -3.02 -39.14
C LYS A 67 -9.11 -2.79 -38.52
N ALA A 68 -9.44 -3.54 -37.47
CA ALA A 68 -10.70 -3.38 -36.76
C ALA A 68 -10.88 -1.90 -36.39
N PRO A 69 -12.10 -1.35 -36.50
CA PRO A 69 -12.36 0.04 -36.12
C PRO A 69 -11.84 0.29 -34.71
N THR A 70 -11.00 1.32 -34.53
CA THR A 70 -10.55 1.71 -33.20
C THR A 70 -11.78 2.12 -32.38
N PRO A 71 -11.96 1.59 -31.16
CA PRO A 71 -13.12 1.94 -30.34
C PRO A 71 -13.13 3.45 -30.06
N PRO A 72 -14.32 4.07 -29.96
CA PRO A 72 -14.43 5.46 -29.54
C PRO A 72 -13.87 5.61 -28.12
N VAL A 73 -13.33 6.79 -27.82
CA VAL A 73 -12.87 7.17 -26.47
C VAL A 73 -13.80 8.23 -25.89
N TYR A 74 -14.06 8.15 -24.58
CA TYR A 74 -14.90 9.10 -23.86
C TYR A 74 -14.04 10.03 -23.00
N TYR A 75 -14.09 11.34 -23.28
CA TYR A 75 -13.29 12.34 -22.56
C TYR A 75 -13.85 12.73 -21.18
N ASP A 76 -15.12 12.41 -20.93
CA ASP A 76 -15.77 12.60 -19.63
C ASP A 76 -15.52 11.42 -18.67
N LEU A 77 -14.87 10.36 -19.16
CA LEU A 77 -14.47 9.21 -18.37
C LEU A 77 -12.99 9.33 -18.01
N HIS A 78 -12.71 9.43 -16.71
CA HIS A 78 -11.39 9.68 -16.17
C HIS A 78 -10.89 8.46 -15.40
N ILE A 79 -9.58 8.24 -15.42
CA ILE A 79 -8.89 7.22 -14.62
C ILE A 79 -7.76 7.85 -13.81
N PHE A 80 -7.53 7.34 -12.59
CA PHE A 80 -6.34 7.66 -11.82
C PHE A 80 -5.16 6.81 -12.29
N TYR A 81 -4.07 7.46 -12.66
CA TYR A 81 -2.87 6.80 -13.18
C TYR A 81 -1.64 7.21 -12.38
N TYR A 82 -0.86 6.21 -11.95
CA TYR A 82 0.29 6.38 -11.07
C TYR A 82 1.60 6.09 -11.80
N MET A 83 2.52 7.04 -11.81
CA MET A 83 3.83 6.94 -12.50
C MET A 83 5.02 6.66 -11.56
N TRP A 84 4.77 6.07 -10.40
CA TRP A 84 5.76 5.93 -9.33
C TRP A 84 6.48 4.56 -9.26
N TYR A 85 6.26 3.69 -10.25
CA TYR A 85 6.86 2.34 -10.28
C TYR A 85 8.21 2.35 -11.00
N GLY A 86 9.16 1.54 -10.52
CA GLY A 86 10.51 1.45 -11.08
C GLY A 86 11.11 0.05 -10.88
N ASN A 87 12.05 -0.32 -11.74
CA ASN A 87 12.70 -1.63 -11.74
C ASN A 87 14.23 -1.52 -11.82
N THR A 88 14.91 -2.66 -11.70
CA THR A 88 16.38 -2.70 -11.69
C THR A 88 17.01 -2.29 -13.02
N HIS A 89 16.29 -2.38 -14.14
CA HIS A 89 16.81 -2.04 -15.46
C HIS A 89 16.85 -0.52 -15.68
N PHE A 90 15.77 0.20 -15.39
CA PHE A 90 15.67 1.66 -15.62
C PHE A 90 16.17 2.50 -14.45
N GLU A 91 15.94 2.08 -13.20
CA GLU A 91 16.29 2.86 -12.00
C GLU A 91 17.47 2.27 -11.19
N GLY A 92 17.94 1.08 -11.55
CA GLY A 92 18.97 0.35 -10.79
C GLY A 92 18.47 -0.26 -9.47
N LYS A 93 17.20 -0.04 -9.12
CA LYS A 93 16.51 -0.61 -7.95
C LYS A 93 15.00 -0.61 -8.19
N TYR A 94 14.29 -1.47 -7.48
CA TYR A 94 12.84 -1.39 -7.47
C TYR A 94 12.37 -0.13 -6.76
N LEU A 95 11.33 0.50 -7.32
CA LEU A 95 10.58 1.59 -6.70
C LEU A 95 9.12 1.19 -6.61
N HIS A 96 8.52 1.43 -5.44
CA HIS A 96 7.13 1.14 -5.11
C HIS A 96 6.78 -0.36 -5.08
N TRP A 97 7.32 -1.19 -5.97
CA TRP A 97 7.16 -2.65 -5.90
C TRP A 97 7.72 -3.25 -4.61
N ASP A 98 8.80 -2.69 -4.09
CA ASP A 98 9.45 -3.08 -2.84
C ASP A 98 8.89 -2.32 -1.62
N HIS A 99 7.59 -1.97 -1.64
CA HIS A 99 6.97 -1.14 -0.60
C HIS A 99 7.21 -1.71 0.82
N VAL A 100 7.29 -0.81 1.80
CA VAL A 100 7.40 -1.21 3.22
C VAL A 100 6.06 -1.72 3.73
N MET A 101 6.07 -2.78 4.53
CA MET A 101 4.90 -3.22 5.28
C MET A 101 4.57 -2.17 6.34
N VAL A 102 3.46 -1.47 6.16
CA VAL A 102 3.05 -0.37 7.04
C VAL A 102 2.62 -0.94 8.39
N PRO A 103 3.25 -0.54 9.51
CA PRO A 103 2.89 -1.05 10.81
C PRO A 103 1.50 -0.57 11.22
N HIS A 104 0.77 -1.44 11.92
CA HIS A 104 -0.45 -1.03 12.61
C HIS A 104 -0.12 0.06 13.66
N TRP A 105 -1.04 1.01 13.86
CA TRP A 105 -0.83 2.16 14.75
C TRP A 105 -0.70 1.75 16.23
N ASP A 106 -1.43 0.72 16.68
CA ASP A 106 -1.22 0.08 17.99
C ASP A 106 0.01 -0.85 17.94
N PRO A 107 1.06 -0.59 18.73
CA PRO A 107 2.26 -1.42 18.77
C PRO A 107 2.00 -2.88 19.17
N LYS A 108 0.98 -3.16 19.99
CA LYS A 108 0.64 -4.53 20.41
C LYS A 108 0.13 -5.35 19.23
N ILE A 109 -0.75 -4.74 18.43
CA ILE A 109 -1.25 -5.34 17.19
C ILE A 109 -0.14 -5.39 16.15
N SER A 110 0.67 -4.34 16.00
CA SER A 110 1.80 -4.32 15.05
C SER A 110 2.81 -5.43 15.31
N ALA A 111 2.99 -5.86 16.57
CA ALA A 111 3.89 -6.95 16.91
C ALA A 111 3.47 -8.32 16.34
N SER A 112 2.18 -8.52 16.02
CA SER A 112 1.68 -9.78 15.45
C SER A 112 1.74 -9.85 13.92
N TYR A 113 2.12 -8.77 13.23
CA TYR A 113 2.17 -8.72 11.76
C TYR A 113 3.61 -8.74 11.23
N PRO A 114 3.83 -9.22 9.98
CA PRO A 114 5.10 -9.13 9.30
C PRO A 114 5.62 -7.69 9.21
N LYS A 115 6.94 -7.55 9.23
CA LYS A 115 7.66 -6.27 9.13
C LYS A 115 8.73 -6.40 8.07
N GLY A 116 9.08 -5.28 7.45
CA GLY A 116 10.13 -5.23 6.42
C GLY A 116 9.61 -4.63 5.13
N ARG A 117 10.29 -4.94 4.03
CA ARG A 117 9.94 -4.55 2.66
C ARG A 117 9.69 -5.80 1.84
N HIS A 118 8.83 -5.66 0.84
CA HIS A 118 8.67 -6.69 -0.18
C HIS A 118 9.98 -6.87 -0.97
N SER A 119 10.21 -8.09 -1.49
CA SER A 119 11.41 -8.45 -2.28
C SER A 119 11.07 -8.89 -3.70
N PRO A 120 10.90 -7.94 -4.65
CA PRO A 120 10.57 -8.26 -6.05
C PRO A 120 11.69 -9.06 -6.74
N PRO A 121 11.39 -9.87 -7.77
CA PRO A 121 10.14 -9.87 -8.51
C PRO A 121 9.04 -10.81 -7.99
N GLU A 122 9.34 -11.81 -7.17
CA GLU A 122 8.33 -12.78 -6.71
C GLU A 122 7.46 -12.27 -5.54
N ASP A 123 8.00 -11.38 -4.72
CA ASP A 123 7.31 -10.75 -3.59
C ASP A 123 7.20 -9.24 -3.82
N ILE A 124 6.03 -8.79 -4.26
CA ILE A 124 5.74 -7.37 -4.53
C ILE A 124 4.73 -6.82 -3.53
N GLY A 125 4.74 -5.50 -3.33
CA GLY A 125 3.79 -4.76 -2.49
C GLY A 125 2.38 -4.64 -3.07
N SER A 126 1.81 -5.76 -3.52
CA SER A 126 0.47 -5.86 -4.08
C SER A 126 -0.12 -7.25 -3.81
N SER A 127 -1.43 -7.31 -3.58
CA SER A 127 -2.15 -8.59 -3.51
C SER A 127 -2.40 -9.22 -4.88
N PHE A 128 -2.19 -8.46 -5.97
CA PHE A 128 -2.33 -8.90 -7.35
C PHE A 128 -0.99 -8.77 -8.09
N TYR A 129 -0.74 -9.65 -9.06
CA TYR A 129 0.47 -9.59 -9.88
C TYR A 129 0.15 -9.01 -11.27
N PRO A 130 0.81 -7.92 -11.70
CA PRO A 130 0.57 -7.34 -13.03
C PRO A 130 1.09 -8.27 -14.14
N GLU A 131 0.38 -8.31 -15.28
CA GLU A 131 0.80 -9.09 -16.45
C GLU A 131 2.15 -8.61 -17.01
N LEU A 132 2.42 -7.31 -16.96
CA LEU A 132 3.70 -6.69 -17.33
C LEU A 132 4.82 -6.89 -16.30
N GLY A 133 4.57 -7.65 -15.22
CA GLY A 133 5.52 -7.82 -14.12
C GLY A 133 5.84 -6.51 -13.38
N PRO A 134 6.89 -6.50 -12.53
CA PRO A 134 7.32 -5.30 -11.81
C PRO A 134 8.01 -4.32 -12.77
N TYR A 135 7.21 -3.64 -13.58
CA TYR A 135 7.63 -2.73 -14.64
C TYR A 135 8.21 -1.40 -14.11
N SER A 136 8.88 -0.65 -14.97
CA SER A 136 9.21 0.76 -14.72
C SER A 136 8.20 1.67 -15.41
N SER A 137 7.77 2.73 -14.72
CA SER A 137 6.92 3.78 -15.30
C SER A 137 7.68 4.67 -16.28
N ARG A 138 9.01 4.53 -16.36
CA ARG A 138 9.89 5.22 -17.32
C ARG A 138 10.10 4.43 -18.60
N ASP A 139 9.64 3.18 -18.64
CA ASP A 139 9.75 2.32 -19.81
C ASP A 139 8.73 2.76 -20.90
N PRO A 140 9.19 3.19 -22.09
CA PRO A 140 8.29 3.62 -23.15
C PRO A 140 7.38 2.49 -23.66
N GLU A 141 7.83 1.23 -23.63
CA GLU A 141 7.01 0.09 -24.09
C GLU A 141 5.84 -0.17 -23.14
N VAL A 142 6.10 -0.03 -21.84
CA VAL A 142 5.06 -0.13 -20.80
C VAL A 142 4.06 1.01 -20.92
N LEU A 143 4.53 2.24 -21.19
CA LEU A 143 3.65 3.39 -21.38
C LEU A 143 2.75 3.21 -22.62
N GLU A 144 3.31 2.76 -23.73
CA GLU A 144 2.55 2.47 -24.94
C GLU A 144 1.47 1.41 -24.67
N GLU A 145 1.83 0.34 -23.95
CA GLU A 145 0.89 -0.73 -23.62
C GLU A 145 -0.23 -0.26 -22.68
N HIS A 146 0.07 0.54 -21.66
CA HIS A 146 -0.97 1.15 -20.83
C HIS A 146 -1.91 2.05 -21.65
N MET A 147 -1.40 2.83 -22.61
CA MET A 147 -2.24 3.65 -23.50
C MET A 147 -3.13 2.79 -24.41
N ASN A 148 -2.64 1.62 -24.85
CA ASN A 148 -3.44 0.64 -25.59
C ASN A 148 -4.56 0.08 -24.72
N GLN A 149 -4.28 -0.25 -23.45
CA GLN A 149 -5.29 -0.72 -22.50
C GLN A 149 -6.34 0.34 -22.19
N LEU A 150 -5.94 1.60 -22.00
CA LEU A 150 -6.88 2.72 -21.82
C LEU A 150 -7.81 2.91 -23.02
N ARG A 151 -7.24 2.82 -24.24
CA ARG A 151 -8.02 2.89 -25.48
C ARG A 151 -8.99 1.72 -25.60
N ALA A 152 -8.55 0.49 -25.27
CA ALA A 152 -9.42 -0.69 -25.28
C ALA A 152 -10.57 -0.57 -24.26
N ALA A 153 -10.34 0.15 -23.15
CA ALA A 153 -11.34 0.49 -22.15
C ALA A 153 -12.17 1.76 -22.48
N ALA A 154 -12.00 2.34 -23.68
CA ALA A 154 -12.68 3.57 -24.14
C ALA A 154 -12.45 4.82 -23.27
N ILE A 155 -11.32 4.89 -22.55
CA ILE A 155 -10.96 6.01 -21.67
C ILE A 155 -10.23 7.09 -22.47
N GLY A 156 -10.75 8.32 -22.46
CA GLY A 156 -10.19 9.45 -23.20
C GLY A 156 -9.28 10.38 -22.39
N LYS A 157 -9.27 10.26 -21.06
CA LYS A 157 -8.49 11.14 -20.18
C LYS A 157 -7.93 10.40 -18.96
N ASP A 158 -6.63 10.51 -18.77
CA ASP A 158 -5.91 10.11 -17.56
C ASP A 158 -5.70 11.33 -16.64
N ALA A 159 -5.95 11.14 -15.34
CA ALA A 159 -5.60 12.09 -14.30
C ALA A 159 -4.32 11.58 -13.64
N LEU A 160 -3.20 12.24 -13.94
CA LEU A 160 -1.91 11.93 -13.34
C LEU A 160 -1.93 12.25 -11.84
N THR A 161 -1.58 11.27 -11.00
CA THR A 161 -1.48 11.42 -9.55
C THR A 161 -0.13 11.01 -9.01
#